data_AF-A0A5C5YKY5-F1
#
_entry.id   AF-A0A5C5YKY5-F1
#
_cell.length_a   1.000
_cell.length_b   1.000
_cell.length_c   1.000
_cell.angle_alpha   90.00
_cell.angle_beta   90.00
_cell.angle_gamma   90.00
#
_symmetry.space_group_name_H-M   'P 1'
#
loop_
_entity.id
_entity.type
_entity.pdbx_description
1 polymer ?
#
loop_
_entity_poly.entity_id
_entity_poly.type
_entity_poly.pdbx_seq_one_letter_code
_entity_poly.pdbx_strand_id
1 'polypeptide(L)'
;MNDRRKVGPLRARAGSVATRVAASVSIAALCLAVLAPSAMAGPIVPPPVEPVAAPTGFWANASWACRRVKLRCQTSAAGKFLTNAIRPVSKLTGGLIPVPNDNHFAGAIELHATKPAGMAPGATPKPPPPPPPGVAAAAAIKAEQSQAKLRREAVAYLAGLDCRYYPEAEAALIASLRADRDECVRLEAARALLSGCCCTPATTKALFISASGTDDDGNPCERSTRVRRTALAAWQKCQSCVTSAPTTPPEAPIGALPTDGELLPASYEDGATEAAHAPVEDAEPASGGGLLEIWRAAGR
;
A
#
# COMPACT_ATOMS: atom_id res chain seq x y z
N MET A 1 19.01 57.34 12.69
CA MET A 1 19.92 56.19 12.53
C MET A 1 19.19 55.14 11.68
N ASN A 2 19.05 55.32 10.36
CA ASN A 2 20.03 55.07 9.29
C ASN A 2 20.82 53.76 9.46
N ASP A 3 20.29 52.67 8.89
CA ASP A 3 21.12 51.57 8.41
C ASP A 3 20.57 50.99 7.10
N ARG A 4 21.06 51.54 5.98
CA ARG A 4 20.86 51.06 4.61
C ARG A 4 21.87 49.95 4.36
N ARG A 5 21.46 48.69 4.42
CA ARG A 5 22.31 47.57 3.97
C ARG A 5 22.31 47.48 2.44
N LYS A 6 23.50 47.73 1.89
CA LYS A 6 23.88 47.60 0.48
C LYS A 6 23.65 46.17 -0.02
N VAL A 7 22.89 46.04 -1.11
CA VAL A 7 22.81 44.85 -1.95
C VAL A 7 23.97 44.94 -2.96
N GLY A 8 24.87 43.96 -2.95
CA GLY A 8 25.98 43.86 -3.92
C GLY A 8 25.54 43.22 -5.24
N PRO A 9 26.16 43.57 -6.38
CA PRO A 9 25.76 43.06 -7.70
C PRO A 9 26.33 41.66 -7.98
N LEU A 10 25.46 40.81 -8.54
CA LEU A 10 25.77 39.51 -9.13
C LEU A 10 26.76 39.68 -10.30
N ARG A 11 27.96 39.08 -10.16
CA ARG A 11 28.93 38.92 -11.25
C ARG A 11 28.51 37.75 -12.13
N ALA A 12 28.09 38.07 -13.36
CA ALA A 12 27.99 37.14 -14.47
C ALA A 12 29.38 36.60 -14.83
N ARG A 13 29.56 35.28 -14.81
CA ARG A 13 30.71 34.60 -15.42
C ARG A 13 30.30 34.09 -16.80
N ALA A 14 30.59 34.89 -17.82
CA ALA A 14 30.71 34.42 -19.19
C ALA A 14 32.05 33.68 -19.33
N GLY A 15 32.00 32.42 -19.73
CA GLY A 15 33.17 31.58 -20.02
C GLY A 15 32.94 30.83 -21.32
N SER A 16 33.29 31.49 -22.42
CA SER A 16 33.43 30.89 -23.75
C SER A 16 34.81 30.25 -23.84
N VAL A 17 34.87 28.93 -24.10
CA VAL A 17 36.06 28.29 -24.68
C VAL A 17 35.58 27.40 -25.80
N ALA A 18 35.93 27.83 -27.00
CA ALA A 18 35.62 27.19 -28.25
C ALA A 18 36.74 26.22 -28.66
N THR A 19 36.35 25.20 -29.43
CA THR A 19 37.13 24.56 -30.54
C THR A 19 38.33 23.68 -30.15
N ARG A 20 38.32 22.36 -30.39
CA ARG A 20 38.70 21.61 -31.64
C ARG A 20 38.81 20.12 -31.20
N VAL A 21 38.69 19.03 -31.97
CA VAL A 21 38.64 18.74 -33.40
C VAL A 21 38.12 17.30 -33.59
N ALA A 22 37.36 17.12 -34.67
CA ALA A 22 37.08 15.92 -35.48
C ALA A 22 37.49 14.52 -34.99
N ALA A 23 36.50 13.62 -34.90
CA ALA A 23 36.60 12.27 -35.47
C ALA A 23 35.22 11.86 -36.03
N SER A 24 35.07 12.09 -37.33
CA SER A 24 33.98 11.62 -38.18
C SER A 24 34.16 10.13 -38.48
N VAL A 25 33.22 9.29 -38.05
CA VAL A 25 32.94 8.01 -38.71
C VAL A 25 31.45 7.97 -39.04
N SER A 26 31.19 7.93 -40.34
CA SER A 26 29.91 7.78 -40.99
C SER A 26 29.13 6.56 -40.51
N ILE A 27 27.91 6.76 -40.04
CA ILE A 27 26.76 5.88 -40.32
C ILE A 27 25.54 6.77 -40.53
N ALA A 28 25.39 7.27 -41.75
CA ALA A 28 24.15 7.82 -42.25
C ALA A 28 23.51 6.75 -43.14
N ALA A 29 22.50 6.04 -42.62
CA ALA A 29 21.39 5.41 -43.36
C ALA A 29 20.64 4.43 -42.46
N LEU A 30 19.72 4.93 -41.63
CA LEU A 30 18.40 4.35 -41.31
C LEU A 30 17.86 5.05 -40.07
N CYS A 31 16.84 5.88 -40.25
CA CYS A 31 15.74 6.19 -39.32
C CYS A 31 15.09 7.51 -39.74
N LEU A 32 14.54 7.53 -40.96
CA LEU A 32 13.39 8.37 -41.25
C LEU A 32 12.13 7.54 -40.99
N ALA A 33 11.11 8.20 -40.45
CA ALA A 33 9.80 7.69 -40.02
C ALA A 33 9.78 7.05 -38.62
N VAL A 34 9.45 7.85 -37.59
CA VAL A 34 8.11 7.89 -36.96
C VAL A 34 8.06 9.15 -36.09
N LEU A 35 7.57 10.25 -36.66
CA LEU A 35 7.00 11.37 -35.91
C LEU A 35 5.51 11.07 -35.77
N ALA A 36 5.16 10.33 -34.71
CA ALA A 36 3.77 10.19 -34.29
C ALA A 36 3.44 11.35 -33.34
N PRO A 37 2.32 12.07 -33.55
CA PRO A 37 1.87 13.08 -32.60
C PRO A 37 1.50 12.39 -31.27
N SER A 38 2.06 12.90 -30.17
CA SER A 38 1.70 12.51 -28.81
C SER A 38 0.21 12.73 -28.58
N ALA A 39 -0.55 11.65 -28.69
CA ALA A 39 -1.94 11.60 -28.28
C ALA A 39 -2.01 11.88 -26.77
N MET A 40 -2.79 12.89 -26.40
CA MET A 40 -3.20 13.16 -25.03
C MET A 40 -3.60 11.84 -24.35
N ALA A 41 -2.85 11.44 -23.33
CA ALA A 41 -3.16 10.29 -22.50
C ALA A 41 -4.54 10.52 -21.86
N GLY A 42 -5.56 9.88 -22.43
CA GLY A 42 -6.89 9.81 -21.83
C GLY A 42 -6.83 9.13 -20.46
N PRO A 43 -7.89 9.25 -19.65
CA PRO A 43 -7.96 8.58 -18.35
C PRO A 43 -7.69 7.09 -18.52
N ILE A 44 -6.67 6.59 -17.83
CA ILE A 44 -6.33 5.16 -17.76
C ILE A 44 -7.56 4.45 -17.21
N VAL A 45 -8.30 3.78 -18.09
CA VAL A 45 -9.37 2.86 -17.70
C VAL A 45 -8.66 1.63 -17.12
N PRO A 46 -8.84 1.31 -15.83
CA PRO A 46 -8.22 0.12 -15.25
C PRO A 46 -8.70 -1.12 -16.03
N PRO A 47 -7.82 -2.11 -16.26
CA PRO A 47 -8.20 -3.33 -16.96
C PRO A 47 -9.38 -4.00 -16.26
N PRO A 48 -10.29 -4.66 -17.01
CA PRO A 48 -11.40 -5.39 -16.43
C PRO A 48 -10.86 -6.44 -15.46
N VAL A 49 -11.20 -6.29 -14.17
CA VAL A 49 -10.88 -7.27 -13.14
C VAL A 49 -11.58 -8.56 -13.51
N GLU A 50 -10.81 -9.58 -13.89
CA GLU A 50 -11.37 -10.90 -14.19
C GLU A 50 -12.12 -11.43 -12.95
N PRO A 51 -13.31 -12.01 -13.12
CA PRO A 51 -14.11 -12.50 -12.01
C PRO A 51 -13.36 -13.63 -11.32
N VAL A 52 -12.96 -13.40 -10.07
CA VAL A 52 -12.36 -14.41 -9.19
C VAL A 52 -13.26 -15.65 -9.22
N ALA A 53 -12.72 -16.77 -9.70
CA ALA A 53 -13.43 -18.02 -9.84
C ALA A 53 -14.11 -18.40 -8.51
N ALA A 54 -15.39 -18.75 -8.57
CA ALA A 54 -16.15 -19.10 -7.38
C ALA A 54 -15.49 -20.30 -6.68
N PRO A 55 -15.39 -20.30 -5.34
CA PRO A 55 -14.81 -21.42 -4.61
C PRO A 55 -15.60 -22.70 -4.87
N THR A 56 -14.95 -23.73 -5.43
CA THR A 56 -15.56 -25.04 -5.66
C THR A 56 -15.23 -25.98 -4.50
N GLY A 57 -16.24 -26.64 -3.95
CA GLY A 57 -16.10 -27.62 -2.86
C GLY A 57 -17.15 -27.47 -1.76
N PHE A 58 -17.58 -28.57 -1.15
CA PHE A 58 -18.60 -28.59 -0.10
C PHE A 58 -18.21 -27.71 1.10
N TRP A 59 -16.98 -27.85 1.60
CA TRP A 59 -16.46 -27.06 2.72
C TRP A 59 -16.25 -25.58 2.37
N ALA A 60 -15.87 -25.30 1.13
CA ALA A 60 -15.76 -23.93 0.63
C ALA A 60 -17.14 -23.27 0.52
N ASN A 61 -18.16 -24.01 0.08
CA ASN A 61 -19.55 -23.56 0.05
C ASN A 61 -20.14 -23.40 1.46
N ALA A 62 -19.85 -24.31 2.38
CA ALA A 62 -20.33 -24.26 3.77
C ALA A 62 -19.70 -23.09 4.55
N SER A 63 -18.37 -22.89 4.41
CA SER A 63 -17.68 -21.74 5.01
C SER A 63 -18.17 -20.42 4.40
N TRP A 64 -18.42 -20.38 3.09
CA TRP A 64 -18.96 -19.21 2.42
C TRP A 64 -20.42 -18.93 2.80
N ALA A 65 -21.25 -19.97 2.98
CA ALA A 65 -22.61 -19.85 3.50
C ALA A 65 -22.62 -19.36 4.96
N CYS A 66 -21.78 -19.92 5.83
CA CYS A 66 -21.60 -19.44 7.21
C CYS A 66 -21.13 -17.98 7.23
N ARG A 67 -20.21 -17.61 6.34
CA ARG A 67 -19.77 -16.22 6.19
C ARG A 67 -20.95 -15.34 5.79
N ARG A 68 -21.76 -15.73 4.80
CA ARG A 68 -22.98 -15.00 4.40
C ARG A 68 -24.02 -14.89 5.51
N VAL A 69 -24.24 -15.94 6.30
CA VAL A 69 -25.18 -15.91 7.42
C VAL A 69 -24.67 -14.99 8.52
N LYS A 70 -23.38 -15.09 8.88
CA LYS A 70 -22.74 -14.19 9.84
C LYS A 70 -22.83 -12.73 9.38
N LEU A 71 -22.60 -12.47 8.10
CA LEU A 71 -22.70 -11.14 7.48
C LEU A 71 -24.14 -10.63 7.43
N ARG A 72 -25.13 -11.47 7.11
CA ARG A 72 -26.55 -11.12 7.21
C ARG A 72 -26.96 -10.83 8.64
N CYS A 73 -26.51 -11.62 9.60
CA CYS A 73 -26.74 -11.34 11.01
C CYS A 73 -26.16 -9.99 11.38
N GLN A 74 -24.90 -9.69 11.04
CA GLN A 74 -24.23 -8.41 11.33
C GLN A 74 -24.90 -7.19 10.67
N THR A 75 -25.39 -7.33 9.43
CA THR A 75 -26.01 -6.22 8.67
C THR A 75 -27.51 -6.04 8.96
N SER A 76 -28.19 -7.06 9.49
CA SER A 76 -29.60 -6.99 9.87
C SER A 76 -29.86 -5.96 10.96
N ALA A 77 -31.12 -5.51 11.09
CA ALA A 77 -31.53 -4.64 12.19
C ALA A 77 -31.26 -5.29 13.56
N ALA A 78 -31.45 -6.60 13.67
CA ALA A 78 -31.15 -7.37 14.87
C ALA A 78 -29.64 -7.38 15.20
N GLY A 79 -28.77 -7.54 14.20
CA GLY A 79 -27.32 -7.46 14.39
C GLY A 79 -26.85 -6.08 14.80
N LYS A 80 -27.37 -5.03 14.14
CA LYS A 80 -27.08 -3.65 14.52
C LYS A 80 -27.54 -3.34 15.94
N PHE A 81 -28.72 -3.84 16.34
CA PHE A 81 -29.21 -3.75 17.71
C PHE A 81 -28.28 -4.47 18.68
N LEU A 82 -27.90 -5.72 18.40
CA LEU A 82 -27.02 -6.51 19.25
C LEU A 82 -25.62 -5.86 19.39
N THR A 83 -25.04 -5.38 18.30
CA THR A 83 -23.76 -4.66 18.33
C THR A 83 -23.85 -3.37 19.16
N ASN A 84 -24.92 -2.60 19.01
CA ASN A 84 -25.13 -1.39 19.81
C ASN A 84 -25.44 -1.70 21.28
N ALA A 85 -26.08 -2.83 21.58
CA ALA A 85 -26.36 -3.29 22.94
C ALA A 85 -25.11 -3.82 23.64
N ILE A 86 -24.21 -4.50 22.92
CA ILE A 86 -22.97 -5.07 23.50
C ILE A 86 -21.87 -4.00 23.65
N ARG A 87 -21.85 -2.96 22.81
CA ARG A 87 -20.86 -1.86 22.89
C ARG A 87 -20.71 -1.20 24.29
N PRO A 88 -21.78 -0.78 24.98
CA PRO A 88 -21.64 -0.22 26.33
C PRO A 88 -21.15 -1.25 27.34
N VAL A 89 -21.57 -2.51 27.22
CA VAL A 89 -21.13 -3.60 28.10
C VAL A 89 -19.64 -3.88 27.88
N SER A 90 -19.20 -3.99 26.63
CA SER A 90 -17.78 -4.17 26.31
C SER A 90 -16.92 -3.03 26.87
N LYS A 91 -17.38 -1.77 26.76
CA LYS A 91 -16.73 -0.61 27.37
C LYS A 91 -16.67 -0.68 28.90
N LEU A 92 -17.76 -1.11 29.56
CA LEU A 92 -17.79 -1.29 31.01
C LEU A 92 -16.90 -2.44 31.48
N THR A 93 -16.78 -3.50 30.68
CA THR A 93 -15.91 -4.65 30.97
C THR A 93 -14.44 -4.43 30.56
N GLY A 94 -14.06 -3.20 30.18
CA GLY A 94 -12.69 -2.90 29.74
C GLY A 94 -12.25 -3.69 28.50
N GLY A 95 -13.18 -4.08 27.63
CA GLY A 95 -12.90 -4.89 26.44
C GLY A 95 -12.80 -6.40 26.68
N LEU A 96 -13.07 -6.91 27.90
CA LEU A 96 -13.06 -8.35 28.19
C LEU A 96 -14.07 -9.12 27.33
N ILE A 97 -15.22 -8.49 27.02
CA ILE A 97 -16.16 -9.00 26.04
C ILE A 97 -15.77 -8.41 24.68
N PRO A 98 -15.22 -9.22 23.75
CA PRO A 98 -14.83 -8.73 22.44
C PRO A 98 -16.07 -8.25 21.70
N VAL A 99 -16.08 -6.98 21.31
CA VAL A 99 -17.07 -6.50 20.34
C VAL A 99 -16.80 -7.26 19.03
N PRO A 100 -17.81 -7.87 18.40
CA PRO A 100 -17.64 -8.52 17.10
C PRO A 100 -16.91 -7.55 16.17
N ASN A 101 -15.70 -7.92 15.74
CA ASN A 101 -14.77 -6.99 15.13
C ASN A 101 -15.43 -6.15 14.03
N ASP A 102 -15.37 -4.83 14.22
CA ASP A 102 -15.53 -3.83 13.18
C ASP A 102 -14.32 -3.95 12.23
N ASN A 103 -14.20 -5.09 11.51
CA ASN A 103 -13.22 -5.26 10.45
C ASN A 103 -13.62 -4.29 9.34
N HIS A 104 -13.20 -3.03 9.45
CA HIS A 104 -13.41 -1.99 8.44
C HIS A 104 -13.02 -2.47 7.04
N PHE A 105 -12.04 -3.37 6.97
CA PHE A 105 -11.60 -4.04 5.75
C PHE A 105 -12.65 -5.00 5.15
N ALA A 106 -13.29 -5.84 5.96
CA ALA A 106 -14.34 -6.76 5.50
C ALA A 106 -15.62 -6.00 5.12
N GLY A 107 -15.99 -4.97 5.88
CA GLY A 107 -17.11 -4.09 5.56
C GLY A 107 -16.88 -3.26 4.30
N ALA A 108 -15.64 -2.77 4.06
CA ALA A 108 -15.30 -2.03 2.84
C ALA A 108 -15.34 -2.91 1.59
N ILE A 109 -14.82 -4.15 1.67
CA ILE A 109 -14.92 -5.12 0.56
C ILE A 109 -16.39 -5.46 0.26
N GLU A 110 -17.27 -5.55 1.26
CA GLU A 110 -18.71 -5.80 1.05
C GLU A 110 -19.51 -4.59 0.53
N LEU A 111 -19.17 -3.37 0.94
CA LEU A 111 -19.82 -2.14 0.44
C LEU A 111 -19.59 -1.94 -1.06
N HIS A 112 -18.48 -2.47 -1.57
CA HIS A 112 -18.18 -2.50 -3.00
C HIS A 112 -18.70 -3.78 -3.70
N ALA A 113 -19.12 -4.81 -2.96
CA ALA A 113 -19.52 -6.11 -3.52
C ALA A 113 -21.04 -6.35 -3.65
N THR A 114 -21.92 -5.51 -3.08
CA THR A 114 -23.35 -5.82 -3.04
C THR A 114 -24.23 -4.83 -3.81
N LYS A 115 -24.87 -5.36 -4.88
CA LYS A 115 -26.15 -4.84 -5.40
C LYS A 115 -27.10 -4.60 -4.22
N PRO A 116 -27.82 -3.46 -4.15
CA PRO A 116 -28.71 -3.16 -3.05
C PRO A 116 -29.79 -4.26 -2.92
N ALA A 117 -29.78 -4.96 -1.79
CA ALA A 117 -30.75 -6.00 -1.46
C ALA A 117 -32.11 -5.34 -1.16
N GLY A 118 -33.08 -5.53 -2.05
CA GLY A 118 -34.45 -5.01 -1.86
C GLY A 118 -35.16 -4.56 -3.14
N MET A 119 -34.50 -4.50 -4.29
CA MET A 119 -35.20 -4.26 -5.56
C MET A 119 -35.75 -5.58 -6.12
N ALA A 120 -37.05 -5.58 -6.42
CA ALA A 120 -37.69 -6.68 -7.14
C ALA A 120 -36.94 -6.96 -8.45
N PRO A 121 -36.73 -8.23 -8.84
CA PRO A 121 -36.10 -8.58 -10.10
C PRO A 121 -36.95 -8.02 -11.25
N GLY A 122 -36.51 -6.89 -11.83
CA GLY A 122 -37.17 -6.24 -12.96
C GLY A 122 -37.47 -4.75 -12.83
N ALA A 123 -37.40 -4.17 -11.62
CA ALA A 123 -37.58 -2.73 -11.44
C ALA A 123 -36.24 -2.01 -11.58
N THR A 124 -35.89 -1.55 -12.78
CA THR A 124 -34.83 -0.56 -12.95
C THR A 124 -35.40 0.80 -12.57
N PRO A 125 -35.04 1.39 -11.41
CA PRO A 125 -35.43 2.76 -11.12
C PRO A 125 -34.90 3.65 -12.24
N LYS A 126 -35.74 4.56 -12.73
CA LYS A 126 -35.30 5.58 -13.69
C LYS A 126 -34.06 6.27 -13.10
N PRO A 127 -32.92 6.28 -13.81
CA PRO A 127 -31.69 6.82 -13.26
C PRO A 127 -31.95 8.29 -12.86
N PRO A 128 -31.53 8.69 -11.65
CA PRO A 128 -31.63 10.10 -11.26
C PRO A 128 -30.88 10.96 -12.28
N PRO A 129 -31.32 12.21 -12.53
CA PRO A 129 -30.62 13.12 -13.42
C PRO A 129 -29.15 13.24 -12.97
N PRO A 130 -28.20 13.34 -13.92
CA PRO A 130 -26.78 13.38 -13.59
C PRO A 130 -26.50 14.58 -12.68
N PRO A 131 -25.75 14.38 -11.58
CA PRO A 131 -25.37 15.48 -10.71
C PRO A 131 -24.51 16.49 -11.48
N PRO A 132 -24.52 17.78 -11.10
CA PRO A 132 -23.64 18.77 -11.69
C PRO A 132 -22.17 18.36 -11.53
N PRO A 133 -21.29 18.72 -12.49
CA PRO A 133 -19.94 18.16 -12.58
C PRO A 133 -19.10 18.37 -11.31
N GLY A 134 -19.26 19.49 -10.61
CA GLY A 134 -18.56 19.76 -9.36
C GLY A 134 -18.98 18.84 -8.20
N VAL A 135 -20.25 18.45 -8.13
CA VAL A 135 -20.75 17.55 -7.07
C VAL A 135 -20.28 16.11 -7.34
N ALA A 136 -20.27 15.69 -8.61
CA ALA A 136 -19.70 14.40 -9.00
C ALA A 136 -18.22 14.30 -8.63
N ALA A 137 -17.43 15.34 -8.93
CA ALA A 137 -16.01 15.38 -8.58
C ALA A 137 -15.79 15.37 -7.06
N ALA A 138 -16.55 16.15 -6.28
CA ALA A 138 -16.45 16.17 -4.83
C ALA A 138 -16.80 14.82 -4.20
N ALA A 139 -17.83 14.12 -4.71
CA ALA A 139 -18.20 12.79 -4.26
C ALA A 139 -17.09 11.76 -4.53
N ALA A 140 -16.46 11.81 -5.70
CA ALA A 140 -15.33 10.95 -6.05
C ALA A 140 -14.12 11.21 -5.14
N ILE A 141 -13.77 12.48 -4.91
CA ILE A 141 -12.67 12.86 -4.01
C ILE A 141 -12.96 12.37 -2.58
N LYS A 142 -14.20 12.52 -2.09
CA LYS A 142 -14.58 12.06 -0.76
C LYS A 142 -14.48 10.53 -0.63
N ALA A 143 -14.90 9.79 -1.67
CA ALA A 143 -14.76 8.34 -1.71
C ALA A 143 -13.28 7.93 -1.68
N GLU A 144 -12.45 8.59 -2.49
CA GLU A 144 -11.00 8.34 -2.54
C GLU A 144 -10.29 8.66 -1.22
N GLN A 145 -10.65 9.77 -0.57
CA GLN A 145 -10.16 10.15 0.75
C GLN A 145 -10.58 9.16 1.82
N SER A 146 -11.81 8.62 1.75
CA SER A 146 -12.26 7.59 2.69
C SER A 146 -11.45 6.30 2.58
N GLN A 147 -10.92 6.00 1.38
CA GLN A 147 -10.05 4.86 1.14
C GLN A 147 -8.58 5.12 1.49
N ALA A 148 -8.18 6.39 1.73
CA ALA A 148 -6.78 6.72 2.02
C ALA A 148 -6.26 5.97 3.26
N LYS A 149 -7.11 5.78 4.29
CA LYS A 149 -6.74 5.00 5.48
C LYS A 149 -6.39 3.55 5.13
N LEU A 150 -7.19 2.91 4.28
CA LEU A 150 -6.94 1.53 3.83
C LEU A 150 -5.65 1.43 3.03
N ARG A 151 -5.37 2.41 2.15
CA ARG A 151 -4.11 2.46 1.40
C ARG A 151 -2.90 2.64 2.32
N ARG A 152 -3.00 3.47 3.36
CA ARG A 152 -1.95 3.60 4.38
C ARG A 152 -1.68 2.29 5.11
N GLU A 153 -2.73 1.59 5.54
CA GLU A 153 -2.61 0.28 6.20
C GLU A 153 -1.98 -0.76 5.26
N ALA A 154 -2.36 -0.76 3.97
CA ALA A 154 -1.74 -1.62 2.98
C ALA A 154 -0.24 -1.31 2.80
N VAL A 155 0.15 -0.04 2.72
CA VAL A 155 1.56 0.37 2.65
C VAL A 155 2.34 -0.05 3.90
N ALA A 156 1.74 0.08 5.08
CA ALA A 156 2.35 -0.35 6.33
C ALA A 156 2.56 -1.88 6.36
N TYR A 157 1.65 -2.66 5.79
CA TYR A 157 1.83 -4.11 5.63
C TYR A 157 2.98 -4.43 4.67
N LEU A 158 3.05 -3.76 3.52
CA LEU A 158 4.14 -3.93 2.54
C LEU A 158 5.52 -3.59 3.13
N ALA A 159 5.59 -2.69 4.11
CA ALA A 159 6.84 -2.32 4.79
C ALA A 159 7.52 -3.50 5.53
N GLY A 160 6.75 -4.53 5.90
CA GLY A 160 7.26 -5.73 6.57
C GLY A 160 7.75 -6.82 5.61
N LEU A 161 7.52 -6.67 4.31
CA LEU A 161 7.91 -7.67 3.32
C LEU A 161 9.35 -7.44 2.85
N ASP A 162 10.08 -8.53 2.63
CA ASP A 162 11.42 -8.46 2.04
C ASP A 162 11.31 -8.31 0.51
N CYS A 163 11.75 -7.15 0.00
CA CYS A 163 11.73 -6.84 -1.43
C CYS A 163 12.54 -7.82 -2.28
N ARG A 164 13.47 -8.60 -1.69
CA ARG A 164 14.18 -9.66 -2.42
C ARG A 164 13.25 -10.78 -2.90
N TYR A 165 12.22 -11.10 -2.10
CA TYR A 165 11.28 -12.18 -2.41
C TYR A 165 9.99 -11.65 -3.06
N TYR A 166 9.64 -10.39 -2.81
CA TYR A 166 8.40 -9.76 -3.28
C TYR A 166 8.70 -8.48 -4.06
N PRO A 167 9.20 -8.56 -5.31
CA PRO A 167 9.47 -7.38 -6.13
C PRO A 167 8.21 -6.55 -6.45
N GLU A 168 7.03 -7.16 -6.41
CA GLU A 168 5.74 -6.47 -6.51
C GLU A 168 5.48 -5.52 -5.33
N ALA A 169 6.00 -5.83 -4.14
CA ALA A 169 5.89 -4.96 -2.97
C ALA A 169 6.74 -3.70 -3.16
N GLU A 170 7.93 -3.83 -3.74
CA GLU A 170 8.78 -2.69 -4.10
C GLU A 170 8.07 -1.76 -5.09
N ALA A 171 7.54 -2.32 -6.17
CA ALA A 171 6.81 -1.55 -7.18
C ALA A 171 5.60 -0.81 -6.57
N ALA A 172 4.86 -1.48 -5.68
CA ALA A 172 3.73 -0.88 -4.96
C ALA A 172 4.16 0.23 -3.99
N LEU A 173 5.30 0.09 -3.30
CA LEU A 173 5.86 1.13 -2.43
C LEU A 173 6.31 2.36 -3.24
N ILE A 174 6.98 2.15 -4.39
CA ILE A 174 7.38 3.25 -5.30
C ILE A 174 6.14 3.96 -5.84
N ALA A 175 5.13 3.22 -6.30
CA ALA A 175 3.88 3.79 -6.77
C ALA A 175 3.14 4.57 -5.66
N SER A 176 3.11 4.03 -4.44
CA SER A 176 2.50 4.71 -3.29
C SER A 176 3.25 5.98 -2.90
N LEU A 177 4.58 6.01 -3.07
CA LEU A 177 5.41 7.19 -2.80
C LEU A 177 5.21 8.29 -3.86
N ARG A 178 5.12 7.93 -5.15
CA ARG A 178 5.14 8.90 -6.26
C ARG A 178 3.77 9.26 -6.81
N ALA A 179 2.85 8.32 -6.86
CA ALA A 179 1.58 8.45 -7.56
C ALA A 179 0.35 8.57 -6.63
N ASP A 180 0.46 8.26 -5.33
CA ASP A 180 -0.69 8.40 -4.43
C ASP A 180 -1.05 9.88 -4.25
N ARG A 181 -2.35 10.17 -4.28
CA ARG A 181 -2.87 11.54 -4.16
C ARG A 181 -2.85 12.03 -2.72
N ASP A 182 -2.94 11.13 -1.75
CA ASP A 182 -2.96 11.47 -0.32
C ASP A 182 -1.54 11.58 0.26
N GLU A 183 -1.25 12.72 0.91
CA GLU A 183 0.06 12.97 1.53
C GLU A 183 0.41 11.93 2.61
N CYS A 184 -0.57 11.47 3.39
CA CYS A 184 -0.31 10.54 4.48
C CYS A 184 0.05 9.15 3.97
N VAL A 185 -0.47 8.73 2.80
CA VAL A 185 -0.03 7.51 2.12
C VAL A 185 1.40 7.64 1.63
N ARG A 186 1.74 8.76 0.97
CA ARG A 186 3.12 9.02 0.49
C ARG A 186 4.12 9.07 1.65
N LEU A 187 3.75 9.68 2.77
CA LEU A 187 4.60 9.73 3.97
C LEU A 187 4.81 8.33 4.56
N GLU A 188 3.77 7.50 4.60
CA GLU A 188 3.88 6.12 5.09
C GLU A 188 4.77 5.29 4.17
N ALA A 189 4.68 5.49 2.85
CA ALA A 189 5.57 4.83 1.89
C ALA A 189 7.03 5.26 2.08
N ALA A 190 7.29 6.56 2.30
CA ALA A 190 8.63 7.04 2.61
C ALA A 190 9.19 6.46 3.91
N ARG A 191 8.34 6.28 4.94
CA ARG A 191 8.72 5.61 6.20
C ARG A 191 9.00 4.14 6.01
N ALA A 192 8.16 3.44 5.24
CA ALA A 192 8.35 2.03 4.90
C ALA A 192 9.69 1.79 4.20
N LEU A 193 10.05 2.64 3.23
CA LEU A 193 11.35 2.58 2.56
C LEU A 193 12.52 2.96 3.48
N LEU A 194 12.31 3.86 4.44
CA LEU A 194 13.32 4.19 5.46
C LEU A 194 13.58 3.02 6.41
N SER A 195 12.54 2.26 6.82
CA SER A 195 12.71 1.11 7.72
C SER A 195 13.12 -0.17 7.00
N GLY A 196 12.64 -0.38 5.76
CA GLY A 196 12.81 -1.62 5.01
C GLY A 196 14.21 -1.84 4.42
N CYS A 197 14.36 -2.98 3.72
CA CYS A 197 15.59 -3.40 3.04
C CYS A 197 15.67 -2.97 1.56
N CYS A 198 14.61 -2.39 1.01
CA CYS A 198 14.46 -2.10 -0.41
C CYS A 198 15.38 -0.95 -0.84
N CYS A 199 16.60 -1.28 -1.29
CA CYS A 199 17.61 -0.32 -1.74
C CYS A 199 17.99 -0.55 -3.22
N THR A 200 16.99 -0.82 -4.06
CA THR A 200 17.20 -1.01 -5.50
C THR A 200 17.50 0.32 -6.22
N PRO A 201 18.07 0.29 -7.44
CA PRO A 201 18.26 1.51 -8.22
C PRO A 201 16.95 2.24 -8.53
N ALA A 202 15.85 1.49 -8.74
CA ALA A 202 14.52 2.07 -8.96
C ALA A 202 14.02 2.82 -7.72
N THR A 203 14.11 2.20 -6.54
CA THR A 203 13.74 2.83 -5.27
C THR A 203 14.59 4.06 -4.98
N THR A 204 15.90 3.98 -5.19
CA THR A 204 16.84 5.09 -4.98
C THR A 204 16.52 6.29 -5.87
N LYS A 205 16.18 6.04 -7.14
CA LYS A 205 15.74 7.08 -8.08
C LYS A 205 14.42 7.72 -7.62
N ALA A 206 13.43 6.93 -7.23
CA ALA A 206 12.14 7.44 -6.74
C ALA A 206 12.29 8.29 -5.46
N LEU A 207 13.14 7.86 -4.52
CA LEU A 207 13.45 8.61 -3.30
C LEU A 207 14.17 9.93 -3.61
N PHE A 208 15.14 9.92 -4.54
CA PHE A 208 15.85 11.13 -4.96
C PHE A 208 14.90 12.17 -5.57
N ILE A 209 14.06 11.76 -6.52
CA ILE A 209 13.06 12.64 -7.16
C ILE A 209 12.08 13.19 -6.11
N SER A 210 11.66 12.35 -5.16
CA SER A 210 10.77 12.79 -4.07
C SER A 210 11.45 13.77 -3.12
N ALA A 211 12.74 13.60 -2.83
CA ALA A 211 13.50 14.51 -1.96
C ALA A 211 13.80 15.85 -2.65
N SER A 212 14.21 15.83 -3.92
CA SER A 212 14.47 17.02 -4.75
C SER A 212 13.19 17.81 -5.01
N GLY A 213 12.05 17.11 -5.13
CA GLY A 213 10.77 17.70 -5.53
C GLY A 213 10.70 17.95 -7.03
N THR A 214 11.38 17.14 -7.84
CA THR A 214 11.30 17.19 -9.32
C THR A 214 10.16 16.30 -9.85
N ASP A 215 9.81 16.50 -11.11
CA ASP A 215 8.78 15.77 -11.88
C ASP A 215 9.40 14.93 -13.02
N ASP A 216 10.67 14.52 -12.85
CA ASP A 216 11.45 13.78 -13.87
C ASP A 216 10.83 12.44 -14.28
N ASP A 217 9.94 11.87 -13.46
CA ASP A 217 9.22 10.62 -13.70
C ASP A 217 7.79 10.83 -14.23
N GLY A 218 7.39 12.07 -14.53
CA GLY A 218 6.05 12.42 -15.01
C GLY A 218 4.97 12.45 -13.92
N ASN A 219 5.33 12.15 -12.66
CA ASN A 219 4.44 12.32 -11.51
C ASN A 219 4.51 13.75 -10.97
N PRO A 220 3.45 14.26 -10.32
CA PRO A 220 3.46 15.61 -9.76
C PRO A 220 4.58 15.78 -8.73
N CYS A 221 5.22 16.95 -8.74
CA CYS A 221 6.29 17.28 -7.81
C CYS A 221 5.82 17.18 -6.33
N GLU A 222 6.68 16.62 -5.47
CA GLU A 222 6.34 16.48 -4.04
C GLU A 222 6.35 17.84 -3.35
N ARG A 223 5.19 18.24 -2.81
CA ARG A 223 5.01 19.54 -2.14
C ARG A 223 5.20 19.44 -0.63
N SER A 224 4.99 18.29 -0.01
CA SER A 224 5.06 18.14 1.45
C SER A 224 6.50 18.13 1.94
N THR A 225 6.86 19.08 2.80
CA THR A 225 8.17 19.11 3.44
C THR A 225 8.40 17.87 4.33
N ARG A 226 7.34 17.26 4.87
CA ARG A 226 7.45 16.05 5.70
C ARG A 226 7.89 14.86 4.86
N VAL A 227 7.20 14.64 3.73
CA VAL A 227 7.54 13.56 2.79
C VAL A 227 8.95 13.75 2.25
N ARG A 228 9.32 14.97 1.83
CA ARG A 228 10.66 15.28 1.31
C ARG A 228 11.78 14.97 2.30
N ARG A 229 11.62 15.36 3.57
CA ARG A 229 12.61 15.08 4.63
C ARG A 229 12.75 13.59 4.90
N THR A 230 11.64 12.86 4.99
CA THR A 230 11.67 11.41 5.20
C THR A 230 12.26 10.68 3.99
N ALA A 231 11.92 11.08 2.77
CA ALA A 231 12.48 10.51 1.55
C ALA A 231 13.99 10.77 1.44
N LEU A 232 14.47 11.95 1.85
CA LEU A 232 15.90 12.25 1.89
C LEU A 232 16.64 11.36 2.90
N ALA A 233 16.08 11.14 4.09
CA ALA A 233 16.65 10.23 5.07
C ALA A 233 16.70 8.78 4.54
N ALA A 234 15.64 8.32 3.88
CA ALA A 234 15.60 7.00 3.26
C ALA A 234 16.64 6.88 2.14
N TRP A 235 16.78 7.90 1.30
CA TRP A 235 17.76 7.94 0.23
C TRP A 235 19.20 7.87 0.76
N GLN A 236 19.52 8.64 1.81
CA GLN A 236 20.83 8.59 2.47
C GLN A 236 21.12 7.21 3.06
N LYS A 237 20.11 6.55 3.65
CA LYS A 237 20.22 5.15 4.08
C LYS A 237 20.55 4.24 2.89
N CYS A 238 19.82 4.33 1.77
CA CYS A 238 20.08 3.50 0.60
C CYS A 238 21.51 3.69 0.05
N GLN A 239 22.06 4.90 0.09
CA GLN A 239 23.45 5.14 -0.31
C GLN A 239 24.48 4.43 0.56
N SER A 240 24.17 4.26 1.85
CA SER A 240 25.03 3.48 2.75
C SER A 240 24.93 1.97 2.53
N CYS A 241 23.85 1.49 1.88
CA CYS A 241 23.60 0.09 1.61
C CYS A 241 24.26 -0.43 0.31
N VAL A 242 25.04 0.37 -0.41
CA VAL A 242 25.60 0.06 -1.75
C VAL A 242 26.55 -1.15 -1.78
N THR A 243 26.79 -1.81 -0.65
CA THR A 243 27.59 -3.03 -0.57
C THR A 243 26.68 -4.27 -0.51
N SER A 244 26.83 -5.13 -1.53
CA SER A 244 26.47 -6.56 -1.56
C SER A 244 24.99 -6.99 -1.62
N ALA A 245 24.39 -6.96 -2.80
CA ALA A 245 23.44 -8.02 -3.15
C ALA A 245 23.63 -8.44 -4.61
N PRO A 246 24.02 -9.69 -4.90
CA PRO A 246 24.03 -10.20 -6.27
C PRO A 246 22.60 -10.16 -6.82
N THR A 247 22.44 -9.52 -7.98
CA THR A 247 21.18 -9.32 -8.70
C THR A 247 20.54 -10.62 -9.18
N THR A 248 21.17 -11.78 -8.95
CA THR A 248 20.55 -13.06 -9.26
C THR A 248 19.46 -13.35 -8.23
N PRO A 249 18.17 -13.38 -8.64
CA PRO A 249 17.12 -13.95 -7.83
C PRO A 249 17.61 -15.36 -7.42
N PRO A 250 17.39 -15.82 -6.18
CA PRO A 250 17.57 -17.23 -5.90
C PRO A 250 16.72 -17.96 -6.94
N GLU A 251 17.35 -18.71 -7.84
CA GLU A 251 16.63 -19.61 -8.74
C GLU A 251 15.67 -20.36 -7.83
N ALA A 252 14.36 -20.07 -7.98
CA ALA A 252 13.36 -20.89 -7.34
C ALA A 252 13.76 -22.31 -7.69
N PRO A 253 13.91 -23.24 -6.71
CA PRO A 253 14.24 -24.60 -7.04
C PRO A 253 13.22 -25.01 -8.08
N ILE A 254 13.68 -25.13 -9.33
CA ILE A 254 12.90 -25.67 -10.41
C ILE A 254 12.73 -27.09 -9.91
N GLY A 255 11.63 -27.31 -9.19
CA GLY A 255 11.10 -28.63 -9.00
C GLY A 255 11.07 -29.16 -10.41
N ALA A 256 12.01 -30.06 -10.70
CA ALA A 256 11.89 -30.95 -11.82
C ALA A 256 10.54 -31.62 -11.58
N LEU A 257 9.49 -31.05 -12.18
CA LEU A 257 8.27 -31.77 -12.40
C LEU A 257 8.77 -33.04 -13.07
N PRO A 258 8.56 -34.22 -12.48
CA PRO A 258 8.77 -35.45 -13.19
C PRO A 258 7.78 -35.39 -14.37
N THR A 259 8.26 -34.91 -15.51
CA THR A 259 7.80 -35.41 -16.80
C THR A 259 8.16 -36.87 -16.75
N ASP A 260 7.21 -37.69 -16.28
CA ASP A 260 6.85 -38.98 -16.84
C ASP A 260 5.90 -39.69 -15.84
N GLY A 261 4.61 -39.42 -15.99
CA GLY A 261 3.57 -40.46 -16.07
C GLY A 261 3.49 -41.56 -15.00
N GLU A 262 3.53 -41.26 -13.71
CA GLU A 262 3.01 -42.20 -12.70
C GLU A 262 2.17 -41.46 -11.65
N LEU A 263 0.86 -41.50 -11.84
CA LEU A 263 -0.14 -41.06 -10.86
C LEU A 263 -0.09 -42.01 -9.67
N LEU A 264 0.83 -41.76 -8.73
CA LEU A 264 0.72 -42.36 -7.41
C LEU A 264 -0.44 -41.67 -6.67
N PRO A 265 -1.47 -42.42 -6.23
CA PRO A 265 -2.51 -41.87 -5.40
C PRO A 265 -1.88 -41.40 -4.09
N ALA A 266 -1.91 -40.10 -3.83
CA ALA A 266 -1.52 -39.53 -2.56
C ALA A 266 -2.52 -40.00 -1.49
N SER A 267 -2.20 -41.11 -0.81
CA SER A 267 -2.83 -41.49 0.43
C SER A 267 -2.35 -40.53 1.51
N TYR A 268 -3.18 -39.54 1.83
CA TYR A 268 -3.04 -38.76 3.05
C TYR A 268 -3.39 -39.70 4.21
N GLU A 269 -2.38 -40.31 4.85
CA GLU A 269 -2.60 -40.90 6.15
C GLU A 269 -2.72 -39.75 7.15
N ASP A 270 -3.95 -39.59 7.67
CA ASP A 270 -4.28 -38.74 8.82
C ASP A 270 -3.46 -39.22 10.03
N GLY A 271 -2.24 -38.72 10.14
CA GLY A 271 -1.42 -38.82 11.33
C GLY A 271 -1.99 -37.89 12.40
N ALA A 272 -3.09 -38.29 13.02
CA ALA A 272 -3.57 -37.74 14.29
C ALA A 272 -2.52 -38.02 15.37
N THR A 273 -1.48 -37.18 15.43
CA THR A 273 -0.62 -37.09 16.60
C THR A 273 -1.29 -36.15 17.59
N GLU A 274 -1.96 -36.80 18.53
CA GLU A 274 -2.45 -36.27 19.80
C GLU A 274 -1.29 -35.61 20.55
N ALA A 275 -1.05 -34.32 20.27
CA ALA A 275 -0.12 -33.51 21.04
C ALA A 275 -0.80 -33.17 22.37
N ALA A 276 -0.44 -33.95 23.39
CA ALA A 276 -0.75 -33.71 24.78
C ALA A 276 -0.46 -32.25 25.16
N HIS A 277 -1.52 -31.55 25.59
CA HIS A 277 -1.43 -30.28 26.27
C HIS A 277 -0.62 -30.46 27.56
N ALA A 278 0.60 -29.93 27.59
CA ALA A 278 1.30 -29.67 28.84
C ALA A 278 0.59 -28.53 29.60
N PRO A 279 0.40 -28.64 30.93
CA PRO A 279 -0.12 -27.56 31.74
C PRO A 279 0.87 -26.39 31.74
N VAL A 280 0.42 -25.23 31.27
CA VAL A 280 1.13 -23.97 31.44
C VAL A 280 0.91 -23.54 32.88
N GLU A 281 1.96 -23.61 33.71
CA GLU A 281 1.95 -23.02 35.04
C GLU A 281 1.82 -21.50 34.94
N ASP A 282 0.81 -20.97 35.63
CA ASP A 282 0.53 -19.54 35.77
C ASP A 282 1.69 -18.83 36.48
N ALA A 283 2.61 -18.26 35.70
CA ALA A 283 3.58 -17.30 36.21
C ALA A 283 2.89 -15.95 36.42
N GLU A 284 2.56 -15.62 37.67
CA GLU A 284 2.10 -14.30 38.08
C GLU A 284 3.07 -13.20 37.60
N PRO A 285 2.62 -12.20 36.84
CA PRO A 285 3.43 -11.02 36.59
C PRO A 285 3.53 -10.22 37.89
N ALA A 286 4.75 -10.12 38.42
CA ALA A 286 5.09 -9.29 39.56
C ALA A 286 4.53 -7.86 39.37
N SER A 287 3.46 -7.59 40.11
CA SER A 287 2.90 -6.27 40.37
C SER A 287 3.94 -5.45 41.13
N GLY A 288 4.73 -4.64 40.41
CA GLY A 288 5.81 -3.86 41.02
C GLY A 288 6.38 -2.81 40.09
N GLY A 289 5.57 -1.80 39.75
CA GLY A 289 6.03 -0.68 38.93
C GLY A 289 4.91 0.30 38.62
N GLY A 290 4.35 0.92 39.66
CA GLY A 290 3.27 1.88 39.51
C GLY A 290 3.69 3.05 38.60
N LEU A 291 2.80 3.44 37.70
CA LEU A 291 2.94 4.54 36.73
C LEU A 291 3.38 5.89 37.35
N LEU A 292 3.26 6.01 38.68
CA LEU A 292 3.73 7.14 39.48
C LEU A 292 5.26 7.25 39.62
N GLU A 293 6.03 6.16 39.48
CA GLU A 293 7.50 6.23 39.52
C GLU A 293 8.10 6.85 38.24
N ILE A 294 7.46 6.65 37.09
CA ILE A 294 7.92 7.20 35.81
C ILE A 294 7.87 8.74 35.81
N TRP A 295 6.89 9.35 36.50
CA TRP A 295 6.79 10.81 36.61
C TRP A 295 7.76 11.41 37.63
N ARG A 296 8.24 10.64 38.62
CA ARG A 296 9.16 11.13 39.65
C ARG A 296 10.61 11.17 39.18
N ALA A 297 10.95 10.44 38.10
CA ALA A 297 12.29 10.44 37.51
C ALA A 297 12.57 11.60 36.54
N ALA A 298 11.56 12.30 36.04
CA ALA A 298 11.70 13.37 35.05
C ALA A 298 11.98 14.77 35.65
N GLY A 299 12.19 14.88 36.97
CA GLY A 299 12.34 16.15 37.69
C GLY A 299 13.66 16.35 38.42
N ARG A 300 14.71 15.61 38.08
CA ARG A 300 16.08 15.82 38.60
C ARG A 300 17.04 16.16 37.47
#